data_AF-A0A424Q7U4-F1
#
_entry.id   AF-A0A424Q7U4-F1
#
_cell.length_a   1.000
_cell.length_b   1.000
_cell.length_c   1.000
_cell.angle_alpha   90.00
_cell.angle_beta   90.00
_cell.angle_gamma   90.00
#
_symmetry.space_group_name_H-M   'P 1'
#
loop_
_entity.id
_entity.type
_entity.pdbx_description
1 polymer ?
#
loop_
_entity_poly.entity_id
_entity_poly.type
_entity_poly.pdbx_seq_one_letter_code
_entity_poly.pdbx_strand_id
1 'polypeptide(L)'
;MNDLLATAPFEDVRVHLQQICEKISSASMVYLVAPSDLEGVLALANLEASCIDSGIRYSRRLTKSKQHIPHGEKEELEIKNDGLTIMIEPFEDTWDFTELKNDDFVRIVPLSVSIRLGKNKNKRNGALDVVSQCSAIAAMIAPNGSRVRRLRPFAVGGQWLRDSLDNTFDPIHSSIRDVLRDEGSVRVVALPEVSITSDGMIPNLSKTMLRRLKKRWGSMDYDSRSQAIGELILPTLTDKSVSTPRLEELFWHRLVVGGQEMDIYSQINEARIVWPNDEDLTKSHSGAILKSLISNGKLVD
;
A
#
# COMPACT_ATOMS: atom_id res chain seq x y z
N MET A 1 2.24 18.02 0.60
CA MET A 1 2.26 16.67 0.02
C MET A 1 2.71 16.85 -1.41
N ASN A 2 3.71 16.11 -1.85
CA ASN A 2 4.18 16.15 -3.22
C ASN A 2 3.12 15.47 -4.12
N ASP A 3 3.03 15.91 -5.37
CA ASP A 3 2.18 15.25 -6.35
C ASP A 3 2.77 13.87 -6.71
N LEU A 4 2.07 12.78 -6.36
CA LEU A 4 2.53 11.43 -6.70
C LEU A 4 2.57 11.22 -8.21
N LEU A 5 1.62 11.76 -8.96
CA LEU A 5 1.59 11.57 -10.40
C LEU A 5 2.78 12.22 -11.10
N ALA A 6 3.37 13.25 -10.49
CA ALA A 6 4.59 13.87 -10.98
C ALA A 6 5.84 13.00 -10.77
N THR A 7 5.75 11.92 -10.00
CA THR A 7 6.90 11.07 -9.65
C THR A 7 7.13 9.94 -10.67
N ALA A 8 8.36 9.44 -10.72
CA ALA A 8 8.80 8.40 -11.67
C ALA A 8 7.88 7.16 -11.76
N PRO A 9 7.38 6.54 -10.65
CA PRO A 9 6.58 5.32 -10.75
C PRO A 9 5.22 5.51 -11.43
N PHE A 10 4.76 6.76 -11.59
CA PHE A 10 3.47 7.08 -12.22
C PHE A 10 3.63 7.70 -13.61
N GLU A 11 4.85 7.91 -14.10
CA GLU A 11 5.10 8.65 -15.36
C GLU A 11 4.39 8.00 -16.56
N ASP A 12 4.52 6.68 -16.71
CA ASP A 12 3.94 5.94 -17.84
C ASP A 12 2.40 5.94 -17.84
N VAL A 13 1.78 5.99 -16.66
CA VAL A 13 0.32 5.88 -16.49
C VAL A 13 -0.37 7.19 -16.09
N ARG A 14 0.39 8.29 -16.03
CA ARG A 14 -0.09 9.60 -15.55
C ARG A 14 -1.37 10.04 -16.25
N VAL A 15 -1.37 10.01 -17.59
CA VAL A 15 -2.50 10.48 -18.40
C VAL A 15 -3.75 9.64 -18.12
N HIS A 16 -3.59 8.32 -17.97
CA HIS A 16 -4.70 7.43 -17.64
C HIS A 16 -5.29 7.74 -16.26
N LEU A 17 -4.45 7.93 -15.24
CA LEU A 17 -4.92 8.26 -13.89
C LEU A 17 -5.57 9.65 -13.81
N GLN A 18 -5.09 10.61 -14.62
CA GLN A 18 -5.71 11.93 -14.76
C GLN A 18 -7.12 11.82 -15.37
N GLN A 19 -7.30 11.01 -16.41
CA GLN A 19 -8.62 10.76 -17.00
C GLN A 19 -9.59 10.12 -16.00
N ILE A 20 -9.12 9.20 -15.16
CA ILE A 20 -9.94 8.62 -14.08
C ILE A 20 -10.35 9.71 -13.08
N CYS A 21 -9.43 10.58 -12.67
CA CYS A 21 -9.71 11.70 -11.78
C CYS A 21 -10.79 12.65 -12.36
N GLU A 22 -10.70 12.97 -13.66
CA GLU A 22 -11.68 13.79 -14.36
C GLU A 22 -13.07 13.13 -14.40
N LYS A 23 -13.13 11.83 -14.71
CA LYS A 23 -14.38 11.05 -14.66
C LYS A 23 -15.00 11.07 -13.26
N ILE A 24 -14.20 10.86 -12.21
CA ILE A 24 -14.68 10.91 -10.81
C ILE A 24 -15.23 12.29 -10.47
N SER A 25 -14.51 13.35 -10.83
CA SER A 25 -14.86 14.72 -10.46
C SER A 25 -16.10 15.25 -11.21
N SER A 26 -16.39 14.69 -12.39
CA SER A 26 -17.55 15.07 -13.21
C SER A 26 -18.79 14.21 -12.99
N ALA A 27 -18.66 13.07 -12.29
CA ALA A 27 -19.77 12.17 -12.03
C ALA A 27 -20.78 12.75 -11.03
N SER A 28 -22.06 12.55 -11.29
CA SER A 28 -23.16 12.89 -10.35
C SER A 28 -23.17 12.01 -9.10
N MET A 29 -22.71 10.76 -9.25
CA MET A 29 -22.64 9.73 -8.22
C MET A 29 -21.48 8.78 -8.58
N VAL A 30 -20.68 8.40 -7.59
CA VAL A 30 -19.56 7.45 -7.75
C VAL A 30 -19.85 6.17 -6.98
N TYR A 31 -19.84 5.03 -7.65
CA TYR A 31 -20.00 3.71 -7.04
C TYR A 31 -18.64 3.05 -6.92
N LEU A 32 -18.09 3.02 -5.71
CA LEU A 32 -16.80 2.41 -5.40
C LEU A 32 -16.99 0.94 -5.02
N VAL A 33 -16.37 0.03 -5.75
CA VAL A 33 -16.46 -1.42 -5.53
C VAL A 33 -15.07 -2.00 -5.32
N ALA A 34 -14.87 -2.73 -4.23
CA ALA A 34 -13.59 -3.37 -3.90
C ALA A 34 -13.81 -4.70 -3.16
N PRO A 35 -12.91 -5.69 -3.28
CA PRO A 35 -12.99 -6.92 -2.51
C PRO A 35 -12.71 -6.67 -1.02
N SER A 36 -13.25 -7.55 -0.17
CA SER A 36 -13.06 -7.52 1.29
C SER A 36 -11.69 -8.06 1.73
N ASP A 37 -10.65 -7.71 0.97
CA ASP A 37 -9.25 -8.01 1.26
C ASP A 37 -8.52 -6.73 1.67
N LEU A 38 -7.37 -6.87 2.34
CA LEU A 38 -6.63 -5.72 2.86
C LEU A 38 -6.21 -4.75 1.75
N GLU A 39 -5.75 -5.24 0.60
CA GLU A 39 -5.40 -4.44 -0.58
C GLU A 39 -6.61 -3.65 -1.09
N GLY A 40 -7.77 -4.31 -1.18
CA GLY A 40 -9.03 -3.70 -1.59
C GLY A 40 -9.48 -2.60 -0.62
N VAL A 41 -9.39 -2.88 0.68
CA VAL A 41 -9.73 -1.92 1.75
C VAL A 41 -8.80 -0.70 1.74
N LEU A 42 -7.48 -0.91 1.60
CA LEU A 42 -6.49 0.18 1.53
C LEU A 42 -6.72 1.08 0.30
N ALA A 43 -6.99 0.48 -0.86
CA ALA A 43 -7.28 1.23 -2.09
C ALA A 43 -8.61 1.99 -1.98
N LEU A 44 -9.67 1.32 -1.50
CA LEU A 44 -10.98 1.91 -1.28
C LEU A 44 -10.92 3.08 -0.30
N ALA A 45 -10.13 2.97 0.78
CA ALA A 45 -9.97 4.03 1.78
C ALA A 45 -9.50 5.34 1.14
N ASN A 46 -8.55 5.27 0.21
CA ASN A 46 -8.00 6.45 -0.45
C ASN A 46 -9.07 7.15 -1.31
N LEU A 47 -9.81 6.41 -2.14
CA LEU A 47 -10.86 6.99 -2.98
C LEU A 47 -12.06 7.49 -2.16
N GLU A 48 -12.45 6.76 -1.12
CA GLU A 48 -13.52 7.20 -0.23
C GLU A 48 -13.13 8.48 0.52
N ALA A 49 -11.90 8.56 1.02
CA ALA A 49 -11.38 9.76 1.67
C ALA A 49 -11.40 10.98 0.74
N SER A 50 -11.03 10.84 -0.53
CA SER A 50 -11.06 11.94 -1.49
C SER A 50 -12.49 12.35 -1.85
N CYS A 51 -13.41 11.40 -1.97
CA CYS A 51 -14.83 11.73 -2.17
C CYS A 51 -15.39 12.53 -1.01
N ILE A 52 -15.11 12.12 0.24
CA ILE A 52 -15.55 12.84 1.44
C ILE A 52 -14.92 14.24 1.50
N ASP A 53 -13.60 14.35 1.32
CA ASP A 53 -12.90 15.62 1.46
C ASP A 53 -13.25 16.63 0.35
N SER A 54 -13.64 16.16 -0.85
CA SER A 54 -14.06 17.01 -1.98
C SER A 54 -15.60 17.12 -2.13
N GLY A 55 -16.39 16.51 -1.24
CA GLY A 55 -17.86 16.58 -1.28
C GLY A 55 -18.50 15.84 -2.45
N ILE A 56 -17.80 14.86 -3.04
CA ILE A 56 -18.32 14.02 -4.13
C ILE A 56 -19.29 13.00 -3.54
N ARG A 57 -20.48 12.87 -4.17
CA ARG A 57 -21.46 11.86 -3.77
C ARG A 57 -20.96 10.48 -4.17
N TYR A 58 -20.92 9.56 -3.22
CA TYR A 58 -20.46 8.21 -3.46
C TYR A 58 -21.29 7.17 -2.71
N SER A 59 -21.22 5.93 -3.19
CA SER A 59 -21.66 4.73 -2.47
C SER A 59 -20.56 3.70 -2.58
N ARG A 60 -20.29 2.98 -1.48
CA ARG A 60 -19.28 1.92 -1.45
C ARG A 60 -19.91 0.55 -1.34
N ARG A 61 -19.32 -0.44 -2.01
CA ARG A 61 -19.66 -1.86 -1.89
C ARG A 61 -18.38 -2.68 -1.69
N LEU A 62 -18.35 -3.41 -0.58
CA LEU A 62 -17.36 -4.46 -0.36
C LEU A 62 -17.90 -5.79 -0.90
N THR A 63 -17.17 -6.40 -1.82
CA THR A 63 -17.48 -7.69 -2.46
C THR A 63 -16.78 -8.84 -1.73
N LYS A 64 -16.95 -10.08 -2.19
CA LYS A 64 -16.29 -11.22 -1.55
C LYS A 64 -14.76 -11.05 -1.56
N SER A 65 -14.11 -11.53 -0.51
CA SER A 65 -12.65 -11.63 -0.51
C SER A 65 -12.21 -12.68 -1.54
N LYS A 66 -11.03 -12.50 -2.15
CA LYS A 66 -10.43 -13.47 -3.07
C LYS A 66 -10.35 -14.88 -2.48
N GLN A 67 -10.16 -15.02 -1.17
CA GLN A 67 -10.07 -16.33 -0.52
C GLN A 67 -11.40 -17.11 -0.52
N HIS A 68 -12.53 -16.44 -0.77
CA HIS A 68 -13.87 -17.02 -0.84
C HIS A 68 -14.40 -17.15 -2.28
N ILE A 69 -13.62 -16.73 -3.27
CA ILE A 69 -13.96 -16.87 -4.68
C ILE A 69 -13.28 -18.14 -5.21
N PRO A 70 -14.05 -19.10 -5.76
CA PRO A 70 -13.46 -20.30 -6.37
C PRO A 70 -12.46 -19.94 -7.47
N HIS A 71 -11.42 -20.76 -7.63
CA HIS A 71 -10.39 -20.50 -8.62
C HIS A 71 -10.97 -20.45 -10.04
N GLY A 72 -10.70 -19.36 -10.77
CA GLY A 72 -11.19 -19.15 -12.13
C GLY A 72 -12.59 -18.55 -12.21
N GLU A 73 -13.30 -18.39 -11.09
CA GLU A 73 -14.56 -17.66 -11.04
C GLU A 73 -14.33 -16.17 -10.78
N LYS A 74 -15.22 -15.33 -11.31
CA LYS A 74 -15.29 -13.91 -11.00
C LYS A 74 -16.68 -13.60 -10.48
N GLU A 75 -16.76 -12.79 -9.43
CA GLU A 75 -18.06 -12.29 -8.95
C GLU A 75 -18.64 -11.37 -10.04
N GLU A 76 -19.86 -11.67 -10.49
CA GLU A 76 -20.58 -10.76 -11.39
C GLU A 76 -20.98 -9.50 -10.62
N LEU A 77 -20.50 -8.35 -11.11
CA LEU A 77 -20.77 -7.06 -10.50
C LEU A 77 -21.78 -6.29 -11.33
N GLU A 78 -22.80 -5.78 -10.63
CA GLU A 78 -23.80 -4.92 -11.24
C GLU A 78 -23.20 -3.54 -11.51
N ILE A 79 -23.05 -3.19 -12.79
CA ILE A 79 -22.66 -1.84 -13.21
C ILE A 79 -23.88 -0.93 -13.08
N LYS A 80 -23.73 0.17 -12.34
CA LYS A 80 -24.80 1.16 -12.18
C LYS A 80 -24.74 2.17 -13.32
N ASN A 81 -25.87 2.37 -13.99
CA ASN A 81 -25.98 3.24 -15.17
C ASN A 81 -26.25 4.72 -14.83
N ASP A 82 -26.52 5.06 -13.57
CA ASP A 82 -26.88 6.41 -13.11
C ASP A 82 -25.70 7.18 -12.48
N GLY A 83 -24.48 6.68 -12.68
CA GLY A 83 -23.25 7.28 -12.17
C GLY A 83 -22.01 6.58 -12.70
N LEU A 84 -20.85 6.89 -12.12
CA LEU A 84 -19.58 6.25 -12.47
C LEU A 84 -19.33 5.05 -11.56
N THR A 85 -19.30 3.84 -12.11
CA THR A 85 -18.85 2.65 -11.37
C THR A 85 -17.33 2.51 -11.47
N ILE A 86 -16.67 2.31 -10.33
CA ILE A 86 -15.22 2.07 -10.21
C ILE A 86 -15.00 0.73 -9.53
N MET A 87 -14.38 -0.19 -10.24
CA MET A 87 -14.02 -1.52 -9.75
C MET A 87 -12.53 -1.56 -9.43
N ILE A 88 -12.20 -1.79 -8.15
CA ILE A 88 -10.83 -1.96 -7.67
C ILE A 88 -10.53 -3.46 -7.63
N GLU A 89 -9.60 -3.90 -8.46
CA GLU A 89 -9.30 -5.32 -8.68
C GLU A 89 -7.81 -5.58 -8.40
N PRO A 90 -7.40 -5.64 -7.11
CA PRO A 90 -5.98 -5.75 -6.71
C PRO A 90 -5.29 -7.03 -7.18
N PHE A 91 -6.07 -8.07 -7.50
CA PHE A 91 -5.60 -9.43 -7.72
C PHE A 91 -5.58 -9.88 -9.17
N GLU A 92 -5.92 -8.99 -10.10
CA GLU A 92 -5.71 -9.24 -11.53
C GLU A 92 -4.20 -9.28 -11.84
N ASP A 93 -3.88 -9.82 -13.01
CA ASP A 93 -2.53 -9.75 -13.57
C ASP A 93 -2.09 -8.29 -13.76
N THR A 94 -0.83 -8.08 -14.13
CA THR A 94 -0.32 -6.74 -14.44
C THR A 94 -0.65 -6.39 -15.89
N TRP A 95 -1.45 -5.34 -16.10
CA TRP A 95 -1.94 -4.93 -17.43
C TRP A 95 -1.12 -3.78 -18.01
N ASP A 96 -0.99 -3.72 -19.33
CA ASP A 96 -0.69 -2.44 -19.98
C ASP A 96 -1.96 -1.58 -19.95
N PHE A 97 -1.86 -0.32 -19.52
CA PHE A 97 -3.04 0.54 -19.43
C PHE A 97 -3.71 0.78 -20.78
N THR A 98 -2.98 0.60 -21.90
CA THR A 98 -3.51 0.72 -23.27
C THR A 98 -4.41 -0.45 -23.66
N GLU A 99 -4.31 -1.58 -22.96
CA GLU A 99 -5.16 -2.77 -23.16
C GLU A 99 -6.47 -2.68 -22.39
N LEU A 100 -6.58 -1.74 -21.44
CA LEU A 100 -7.83 -1.48 -20.72
C LEU A 100 -8.86 -0.86 -21.66
N LYS A 101 -9.97 -1.57 -21.84
CA LYS A 101 -11.08 -1.09 -22.65
C LYS A 101 -11.74 0.12 -21.99
N ASN A 102 -12.23 1.03 -22.82
CA ASN A 102 -13.17 2.06 -22.40
C ASN A 102 -14.56 1.41 -22.26
N ASP A 103 -14.77 0.72 -21.14
CA ASP A 103 -16.09 0.21 -20.78
C ASP A 103 -16.94 1.33 -20.12
N ASP A 104 -18.23 1.08 -19.90
CA ASP A 104 -19.15 1.99 -19.20
C ASP A 104 -18.78 2.23 -17.71
N PHE A 105 -17.71 1.59 -17.24
CA PHE A 105 -17.18 1.65 -15.89
C PHE A 105 -15.65 1.75 -15.93
N VAL A 106 -15.06 2.16 -14.80
CA VAL A 106 -13.60 2.24 -14.64
C VAL A 106 -13.10 1.03 -13.87
N ARG A 107 -12.05 0.38 -14.39
CA ARG A 107 -11.31 -0.66 -13.69
C ARG A 107 -9.99 -0.10 -13.20
N ILE A 108 -9.66 -0.35 -11.94
CA ILE A 108 -8.34 -0.06 -11.37
C ILE A 108 -7.70 -1.42 -11.06
N VAL A 109 -6.81 -1.82 -11.96
CA VAL A 109 -6.03 -3.07 -11.90
C VAL A 109 -4.54 -2.74 -11.75
N PRO A 110 -3.67 -3.67 -11.35
CA PRO A 110 -2.24 -3.46 -11.37
C PRO A 110 -1.74 -3.10 -12.78
N LEU A 111 -0.93 -2.04 -12.91
CA LEU A 111 -0.46 -1.55 -14.20
C LEU A 111 1.03 -1.79 -14.40
N SER A 112 1.42 -2.20 -15.61
CA SER A 112 2.82 -2.29 -16.03
C SER A 112 3.38 -0.89 -16.15
N VAL A 113 4.45 -0.61 -15.41
CA VAL A 113 5.15 0.67 -15.42
C VAL A 113 6.65 0.45 -15.49
N SER A 114 7.36 1.51 -15.82
CA SER A 114 8.80 1.50 -15.85
C SER A 114 9.39 2.72 -15.17
N ILE A 115 10.51 2.52 -14.49
CA ILE A 115 11.29 3.61 -13.93
C ILE A 115 12.73 3.56 -14.41
N ARG A 116 13.36 4.72 -14.51
CA ARG A 116 14.75 4.87 -14.93
C ARG A 116 15.63 5.07 -13.71
N LEU A 117 16.51 4.11 -13.44
CA LEU A 117 17.39 4.13 -12.27
C LEU A 117 18.86 4.39 -12.62
N GLY A 118 19.55 5.04 -11.67
CA GLY A 118 20.98 5.27 -11.71
C GLY A 118 21.43 6.32 -12.73
N LYS A 119 22.74 6.60 -12.75
CA LYS A 119 23.35 7.61 -13.65
C LYS A 119 23.12 7.30 -15.13
N ASN A 120 23.05 6.02 -15.49
CA ASN A 120 22.82 5.56 -16.86
C ASN A 120 21.33 5.47 -17.24
N LYS A 121 20.41 5.81 -16.32
CA LYS A 121 18.95 5.77 -16.53
C LYS A 121 18.46 4.42 -17.06
N ASN A 122 19.00 3.32 -16.52
CA ASN A 122 18.61 1.97 -16.91
C ASN A 122 17.12 1.77 -16.61
N LYS A 123 16.35 1.42 -17.65
CA LYS A 123 14.91 1.16 -17.54
C LYS A 123 14.70 -0.14 -16.74
N ARG A 124 13.90 -0.07 -15.69
CA ARG A 124 13.43 -1.22 -14.90
C ARG A 124 11.91 -1.24 -14.97
N ASN A 125 11.36 -2.37 -15.37
CA ASN A 125 9.92 -2.57 -15.38
C ASN A 125 9.47 -3.05 -13.99
N GLY A 126 8.24 -2.73 -13.63
CA GLY A 126 7.58 -3.16 -12.41
C GLY A 126 6.06 -3.07 -12.56
N ALA A 127 5.35 -3.39 -11.49
CA ALA A 127 3.90 -3.30 -11.45
C ALA A 127 3.48 -2.20 -10.46
N LEU A 128 2.70 -1.22 -10.91
CA LEU A 128 2.08 -0.24 -10.05
C LEU A 128 0.78 -0.82 -9.49
N ASP A 129 0.74 -1.07 -8.19
CA ASP A 129 -0.41 -1.64 -7.49
C ASP A 129 -1.60 -0.67 -7.41
N VAL A 130 -2.78 -1.21 -7.10
CA VAL A 130 -4.02 -0.44 -7.07
C VAL A 130 -4.14 0.53 -5.89
N VAL A 131 -3.48 0.26 -4.75
CA VAL A 131 -3.44 1.16 -3.58
C VAL A 131 -2.64 2.42 -3.93
N SER A 132 -1.46 2.26 -4.54
CA SER A 132 -0.65 3.38 -5.02
C SER A 132 -1.42 4.22 -6.04
N GLN A 133 -2.09 3.57 -7.00
CA GLN A 133 -2.93 4.27 -7.99
C GLN A 133 -4.07 5.05 -7.33
N CYS A 134 -4.83 4.41 -6.44
CA CYS A 134 -5.92 5.05 -5.72
C CYS A 134 -5.44 6.20 -4.83
N SER A 135 -4.27 6.08 -4.20
CA SER A 135 -3.67 7.16 -3.41
C SER A 135 -3.27 8.37 -4.26
N ALA A 136 -2.73 8.13 -5.46
CA ALA A 136 -2.41 9.20 -6.40
C ALA A 136 -3.67 9.90 -6.93
N ILE A 137 -4.71 9.14 -7.32
CA ILE A 137 -6.01 9.68 -7.73
C ILE A 137 -6.64 10.49 -6.58
N ALA A 138 -6.61 9.96 -5.36
CA ALA A 138 -7.14 10.65 -4.18
C ALA A 138 -6.45 11.99 -3.91
N ALA A 139 -5.11 12.01 -4.03
CA ALA A 139 -4.30 13.22 -3.89
C ALA A 139 -4.58 14.26 -4.98
N MET A 140 -4.98 13.85 -6.18
CA MET A 140 -5.42 14.78 -7.22
C MET A 140 -6.80 15.38 -6.93
N ILE A 141 -7.76 14.55 -6.51
CA ILE A 141 -9.14 14.98 -6.25
C ILE A 141 -9.20 15.93 -5.06
N ALA A 142 -8.46 15.61 -3.99
CA ALA A 142 -8.48 16.36 -2.74
C ALA A 142 -7.04 16.64 -2.24
N PRO A 143 -6.27 17.50 -2.94
CA PRO A 143 -4.85 17.74 -2.61
C PRO A 143 -4.62 18.31 -1.21
N ASN A 144 -5.62 19.03 -0.69
CA ASN A 144 -5.63 19.58 0.67
C ASN A 144 -6.57 18.82 1.62
N GLY A 145 -7.05 17.64 1.21
CA GLY A 145 -7.97 16.81 1.98
C GLY A 145 -7.33 16.29 3.27
N SER A 146 -8.01 16.49 4.39
CA SER A 146 -7.51 16.05 5.70
C SER A 146 -7.42 14.53 5.84
N ARG A 147 -8.38 13.79 5.26
CA ARG A 147 -8.42 12.32 5.25
C ARG A 147 -7.45 11.78 4.22
N VAL A 148 -7.37 12.40 3.05
CA VAL A 148 -6.39 12.01 2.02
C VAL A 148 -4.96 12.15 2.56
N ARG A 149 -4.63 13.28 3.21
CA ARG A 149 -3.33 13.47 3.86
C ARG A 149 -3.06 12.46 4.97
N ARG A 150 -4.09 12.08 5.74
CA ARG A 150 -3.98 11.07 6.80
C ARG A 150 -3.66 9.68 6.25
N LEU A 151 -4.23 9.33 5.09
CA LEU A 151 -4.02 8.03 4.44
C LEU A 151 -2.74 7.96 3.61
N ARG A 152 -2.15 9.11 3.28
CA ARG A 152 -0.92 9.21 2.47
C ARG A 152 0.18 8.21 2.82
N PRO A 153 0.52 7.95 4.09
CA PRO A 153 1.56 6.99 4.43
C PRO A 153 1.32 5.58 3.88
N PHE A 154 0.05 5.18 3.74
CA PHE A 154 -0.35 3.85 3.28
C PHE A 154 -0.33 3.69 1.76
N ALA A 155 0.09 4.72 0.99
CA ALA A 155 0.21 4.63 -0.46
C ALA A 155 1.13 3.47 -0.91
N VAL A 156 2.17 3.16 -0.12
CA VAL A 156 3.11 2.06 -0.38
C VAL A 156 2.55 0.67 -0.01
N GLY A 157 1.42 0.62 0.71
CA GLY A 157 0.92 -0.61 1.32
C GLY A 157 0.59 -1.70 0.31
N GLY A 158 0.05 -1.35 -0.86
CA GLY A 158 -0.23 -2.34 -1.89
C GLY A 158 1.05 -2.88 -2.54
N GLN A 159 2.09 -2.06 -2.76
CA GLN A 159 3.39 -2.57 -3.20
C GLN A 159 3.99 -3.55 -2.18
N TRP A 160 3.89 -3.22 -0.89
CA TRP A 160 4.36 -4.09 0.19
C TRP A 160 3.62 -5.44 0.21
N LEU A 161 2.32 -5.45 -0.10
CA LEU A 161 1.47 -6.64 -0.11
C LEU A 161 1.68 -7.53 -1.35
N ARG A 162 2.30 -7.02 -2.42
CA ARG A 162 2.62 -7.82 -3.62
C ARG A 162 3.84 -8.70 -3.42
N ASP A 163 3.92 -9.74 -4.25
CA ASP A 163 5.01 -10.72 -4.27
C ASP A 163 6.29 -10.22 -4.96
N SER A 164 6.31 -8.98 -5.48
CA SER A 164 7.47 -8.41 -6.18
C SER A 164 8.73 -8.45 -5.31
N LEU A 165 8.61 -8.04 -4.05
CA LEU A 165 9.69 -8.05 -3.06
C LEU A 165 10.09 -9.48 -2.65
N ASP A 166 9.24 -10.48 -2.86
CA ASP A 166 9.54 -11.87 -2.51
C ASP A 166 10.51 -12.54 -3.49
N ASN A 167 10.58 -12.01 -4.72
CA ASN A 167 11.45 -12.55 -5.76
C ASN A 167 12.71 -11.70 -5.97
N THR A 168 12.56 -10.37 -6.01
CA THR A 168 13.65 -9.45 -6.36
C THR A 168 13.48 -8.08 -5.71
N PHE A 169 14.46 -7.19 -5.89
CA PHE A 169 14.30 -5.78 -5.54
C PHE A 169 13.11 -5.16 -6.29
N ASP A 170 12.23 -4.46 -5.58
CA ASP A 170 11.11 -3.72 -6.16
C ASP A 170 11.45 -2.22 -6.31
N PRO A 171 11.68 -1.74 -7.55
CA PRO A 171 12.01 -0.36 -7.83
C PRO A 171 10.82 0.59 -7.59
N ILE A 172 9.59 0.13 -7.76
CA ILE A 172 8.37 0.92 -7.60
C ILE A 172 8.10 1.15 -6.12
N HIS A 173 8.15 0.09 -5.31
CA HIS A 173 8.06 0.17 -3.85
C HIS A 173 9.06 1.19 -3.29
N SER A 174 10.34 1.03 -3.64
CA SER A 174 11.42 1.89 -3.14
C SER A 174 11.23 3.34 -3.54
N SER A 175 10.79 3.60 -4.78
CA SER A 175 10.54 4.95 -5.25
C SER A 175 9.37 5.62 -4.52
N ILE A 176 8.26 4.90 -4.28
CA ILE A 176 7.11 5.45 -3.54
C ILE A 176 7.50 5.72 -2.08
N ARG A 177 8.21 4.78 -1.44
CA ARG A 177 8.77 4.94 -0.10
C ARG A 177 9.62 6.21 0.02
N ASP A 178 10.54 6.42 -0.92
CA ASP A 178 11.43 7.57 -0.91
C ASP A 178 10.66 8.88 -1.10
N VAL A 179 9.64 8.92 -1.96
CA VAL A 179 8.74 10.08 -2.09
C VAL A 179 8.04 10.39 -0.77
N LEU A 180 7.48 9.38 -0.10
CA LEU A 180 6.79 9.53 1.18
C LEU A 180 7.75 10.02 2.29
N ARG A 181 9.01 9.57 2.27
CA ARG A 181 10.06 10.05 3.17
C ARG A 181 10.37 11.52 2.91
N ASP A 182 10.67 11.86 1.66
CA ASP A 182 11.19 13.17 1.28
C ASP A 182 10.13 14.27 1.45
N GLU A 183 8.85 13.93 1.33
CA GLU A 183 7.74 14.87 1.63
C GLU A 183 7.36 14.93 3.12
N GLY A 184 7.96 14.08 3.96
CA GLY A 184 7.71 14.02 5.40
C GLY A 184 6.42 13.29 5.81
N SER A 185 5.81 12.49 4.93
CA SER A 185 4.65 11.66 5.26
C SER A 185 5.02 10.50 6.18
N VAL A 186 6.24 9.97 6.05
CA VAL A 186 6.80 8.93 6.92
C VAL A 186 8.25 9.25 7.26
N ARG A 187 8.73 8.75 8.39
CA ARG A 187 10.16 8.61 8.66
C ARG A 187 10.58 7.20 8.27
N VAL A 188 11.69 7.07 7.56
CA VAL A 188 12.33 5.79 7.25
C VAL A 188 13.43 5.56 8.30
N VAL A 189 13.32 4.50 9.09
CA VAL A 189 14.24 4.19 10.18
C VAL A 189 14.64 2.72 10.20
N ALA A 190 15.75 2.40 10.86
CA ALA A 190 16.14 1.01 11.06
C ALA A 190 15.24 0.32 12.11
N LEU A 191 15.17 -1.01 12.06
CA LEU A 191 14.38 -1.84 12.99
C LEU A 191 14.58 -1.50 14.48
N PRO A 192 15.80 -1.19 14.97
CA PRO A 192 15.98 -0.83 16.38
C PRO A 192 15.35 0.51 16.81
N GLU A 193 14.98 1.38 15.86
CA GLU A 193 14.37 2.69 16.13
C GLU A 193 12.84 2.64 16.18
N VAL A 194 12.24 1.55 15.70
CA VAL A 194 10.80 1.33 15.80
C VAL A 194 10.44 0.98 17.24
N SER A 195 9.41 1.60 17.81
CA SER A 195 9.01 1.33 19.19
C SER A 195 8.35 -0.04 19.31
N ILE A 196 7.29 -0.27 18.53
CA ILE A 196 6.52 -1.52 18.51
C ILE A 196 6.64 -2.18 17.14
N THR A 197 6.95 -3.47 17.12
CA THR A 197 7.05 -4.29 15.91
C THR A 197 6.13 -5.49 16.04
N SER A 198 5.51 -5.90 14.92
CA SER A 198 4.68 -7.09 14.83
C SER A 198 5.48 -8.36 15.09
N ASP A 199 4.93 -9.23 15.93
CA ASP A 199 5.56 -10.48 16.31
C ASP A 199 5.46 -11.52 15.18
N GLY A 200 6.52 -12.31 14.98
CA GLY A 200 6.55 -13.35 13.94
C GLY A 200 6.74 -12.84 12.51
N MET A 201 6.69 -11.52 12.28
CA MET A 201 6.89 -10.91 10.96
C MET A 201 8.28 -11.16 10.37
N ILE A 202 9.32 -11.22 11.22
CA ILE A 202 10.69 -11.55 10.82
C ILE A 202 11.04 -12.92 11.43
N PRO A 203 11.23 -13.97 10.61
CA PRO A 203 11.46 -15.32 11.11
C PRO A 203 12.79 -15.41 11.86
N ASN A 204 12.83 -16.22 12.92
CA ASN A 204 14.02 -16.46 13.75
C ASN A 204 14.67 -15.21 14.37
N LEU A 205 13.98 -14.06 14.39
CA LEU A 205 14.49 -12.83 14.99
C LEU A 205 14.58 -12.96 16.51
N SER A 206 15.78 -12.80 17.06
CA SER A 206 15.99 -12.80 18.50
C SER A 206 15.45 -11.52 19.16
N LYS A 207 14.26 -11.62 19.79
CA LYS A 207 13.65 -10.52 20.57
C LYS A 207 14.59 -9.99 21.65
N THR A 208 15.39 -10.87 22.27
CA THR A 208 16.36 -10.47 23.30
C THR A 208 17.50 -9.64 22.71
N MET A 209 18.05 -10.04 21.56
CA MET A 209 19.10 -9.26 20.89
C MET A 209 18.57 -7.92 20.40
N LEU A 210 17.40 -7.90 19.73
CA LEU A 210 16.76 -6.66 19.29
C LEU A 210 16.57 -5.70 20.46
N ARG A 211 16.00 -6.16 21.58
CA ARG A 211 15.79 -5.32 22.78
C ARG A 211 17.09 -4.74 23.34
N ARG A 212 18.19 -5.49 23.32
CA ARG A 212 19.51 -4.97 23.74
C ARG A 212 20.04 -3.94 22.73
N LEU A 213 19.84 -4.18 21.44
CA LEU A 213 20.25 -3.28 20.37
C LEU A 213 19.51 -1.95 20.45
N LYS A 214 18.17 -1.96 20.64
CA LYS A 214 17.36 -0.74 20.81
C LYS A 214 17.93 0.19 21.89
N LYS A 215 18.39 -0.36 23.02
CA LYS A 215 18.96 0.41 24.15
C LYS A 215 20.29 1.09 23.82
N ARG A 216 21.09 0.50 22.93
CA ARG A 216 22.43 1.00 22.57
C ARG A 216 22.45 1.77 21.26
N TRP A 217 21.40 1.66 20.44
CA TRP A 217 21.35 2.18 19.07
C TRP A 217 21.74 3.66 18.96
N GLY A 218 21.21 4.49 19.86
CA GLY A 218 21.45 5.94 19.88
C GLY A 218 22.90 6.34 20.12
N SER A 219 23.71 5.48 20.76
CA SER A 219 25.12 5.75 21.06
C SER A 219 26.11 5.11 20.09
N MET A 220 25.62 4.37 19.09
CA MET A 220 26.46 3.65 18.13
C MET A 220 26.74 4.49 16.89
N ASP A 221 27.94 4.40 16.36
CA ASP A 221 28.32 4.96 15.06
C ASP A 221 27.83 4.07 13.90
N TYR A 222 28.09 4.51 12.67
CA TYR A 222 27.63 3.85 11.46
C TYR A 222 28.16 2.41 11.33
N ASP A 223 29.45 2.20 11.58
CA ASP A 223 30.09 0.89 11.44
C ASP A 223 29.56 -0.09 12.50
N SER A 224 29.44 0.37 13.75
CA SER A 224 28.86 -0.43 14.83
C SER A 224 27.41 -0.82 14.56
N ARG A 225 26.60 0.11 13.99
CA ARG A 225 25.20 -0.16 13.61
C ARG A 225 25.12 -1.20 12.50
N SER A 226 25.98 -1.07 11.49
CA SER A 226 26.08 -2.02 10.36
C SER A 226 26.43 -3.42 10.84
N GLN A 227 27.46 -3.54 11.69
CA GLN A 227 27.84 -4.82 12.29
C GLN A 227 26.71 -5.42 13.12
N ALA A 228 26.07 -4.63 13.99
CA ALA A 228 25.04 -5.14 14.88
C ALA A 228 23.76 -5.59 14.17
N ILE A 229 23.36 -4.92 13.08
CA ILE A 229 22.28 -5.43 12.22
C ILE A 229 22.72 -6.68 11.49
N GLY A 230 23.96 -6.75 11.01
CA GLY A 230 24.54 -7.96 10.43
C GLY A 230 24.45 -9.17 11.38
N GLU A 231 24.80 -8.99 12.65
CA GLU A 231 24.65 -10.05 13.66
C GLU A 231 23.19 -10.42 13.94
N LEU A 232 22.28 -9.44 13.90
CA LEU A 232 20.86 -9.64 14.17
C LEU A 232 20.12 -10.36 13.03
N ILE A 233 20.52 -10.13 11.77
CA ILE A 233 19.88 -10.72 10.58
C ILE A 233 20.34 -12.16 10.30
N LEU A 234 21.55 -12.55 10.73
CA LEU A 234 22.11 -13.87 10.43
C LEU A 234 21.17 -15.06 10.69
N PRO A 235 20.47 -15.14 11.85
CA PRO A 235 19.53 -16.24 12.10
C PRO A 235 18.32 -16.23 11.15
N THR A 236 17.90 -15.05 10.69
CA THR A 236 16.69 -14.89 9.86
C THR A 236 16.95 -15.35 8.43
N LEU A 237 18.20 -15.27 7.94
CA LEU A 237 18.60 -15.73 6.60
C LEU A 237 18.51 -17.25 6.40
N THR A 238 18.35 -18.01 7.49
CA THR A 238 18.16 -19.47 7.42
C THR A 238 16.75 -19.88 6.99
N ASP A 239 15.78 -18.95 7.13
CA ASP A 239 14.39 -19.16 6.77
C ASP A 239 14.12 -18.56 5.39
N LYS A 240 13.53 -19.36 4.49
CA LYS A 240 13.21 -18.95 3.12
C LYS A 240 11.80 -18.37 2.97
N SER A 241 11.03 -18.26 4.05
CA SER A 241 9.68 -17.69 4.03
C SER A 241 9.66 -16.19 3.76
N VAL A 242 10.77 -15.48 4.03
CA VAL A 242 10.93 -14.06 3.74
C VAL A 242 12.17 -13.87 2.87
N SER A 243 12.00 -13.21 1.74
CA SER A 243 13.08 -12.96 0.79
C SER A 243 14.14 -11.99 1.34
N THR A 244 15.36 -12.04 0.80
CA THR A 244 16.42 -11.09 1.16
C THR A 244 16.03 -9.62 0.92
N PRO A 245 15.43 -9.23 -0.23
CA PRO A 245 14.97 -7.85 -0.42
C PRO A 245 13.94 -7.40 0.60
N ARG A 246 12.99 -8.29 0.95
CA ARG A 246 11.99 -7.99 1.98
C ARG A 246 12.65 -7.84 3.35
N LEU A 247 13.61 -8.70 3.71
CA LEU A 247 14.40 -8.54 4.94
C LEU A 247 15.15 -7.21 4.97
N GLU A 248 15.73 -6.77 3.86
CA GLU A 248 16.40 -5.46 3.80
C GLU A 248 15.45 -4.31 4.18
N GLU A 249 14.23 -4.30 3.61
CA GLU A 249 13.20 -3.33 3.99
C GLU A 249 12.81 -3.43 5.48
N LEU A 250 12.71 -4.65 6.00
CA LEU A 250 12.34 -4.92 7.39
C LEU A 250 13.44 -4.58 8.40
N PHE A 251 14.71 -4.51 7.99
CA PHE A 251 15.81 -4.18 8.89
C PHE A 251 16.24 -2.71 8.79
N TRP A 252 16.20 -2.13 7.58
CA TRP A 252 16.77 -0.81 7.32
C TRP A 252 15.74 0.27 6.99
N HIS A 253 14.56 -0.10 6.48
CA HIS A 253 13.65 0.85 5.85
C HIS A 253 12.23 0.81 6.45
N ARG A 254 12.11 0.82 7.78
CA ARG A 254 10.83 0.85 8.49
C ARG A 254 10.15 2.19 8.37
N LEU A 255 8.86 2.18 8.03
CA LEU A 255 8.07 3.38 7.79
C LEU A 255 7.25 3.76 9.00
N VAL A 256 7.66 4.82 9.71
CA VAL A 256 6.98 5.29 10.91
C VAL A 256 6.25 6.60 10.62
N VAL A 257 4.94 6.62 10.87
CA VAL A 257 4.11 7.82 10.78
C VAL A 257 4.29 8.66 12.05
N GLY A 258 4.29 9.99 11.92
CA GLY A 258 4.35 10.89 13.07
C GLY A 258 3.24 10.61 14.09
N GLY A 259 3.61 10.44 15.36
CA GLY A 259 2.68 10.13 16.45
C GLY A 259 2.25 8.67 16.57
N GLN A 260 2.74 7.76 15.71
CA GLN A 260 2.49 6.32 15.82
C GLN A 260 3.75 5.59 16.31
N GLU A 261 3.55 4.57 17.15
CA GLU A 261 4.64 3.77 17.73
C GLU A 261 5.02 2.55 16.88
N MET A 262 4.07 2.04 16.10
CA MET A 262 4.23 0.90 15.21
C MET A 262 4.42 1.38 13.77
N ASP A 263 5.39 0.80 13.06
CA ASP A 263 5.59 1.09 11.64
C ASP A 263 4.50 0.47 10.76
N ILE A 264 4.36 1.00 9.54
CA ILE A 264 3.31 0.62 8.58
C ILE A 264 3.38 -0.87 8.22
N TYR A 265 4.57 -1.45 8.03
CA TYR A 265 4.66 -2.85 7.64
C TYR A 265 4.21 -3.78 8.77
N SER A 266 4.53 -3.44 10.03
CA SER A 266 3.98 -4.14 11.18
C SER A 266 2.46 -3.97 11.32
N GLN A 267 1.93 -2.77 11.09
CA GLN A 267 0.48 -2.56 11.09
C GLN A 267 -0.22 -3.41 10.02
N ILE A 268 0.36 -3.48 8.81
CA ILE A 268 -0.14 -4.35 7.75
C ILE A 268 -0.07 -5.82 8.16
N ASN A 269 1.04 -6.27 8.75
CA ASN A 269 1.19 -7.66 9.17
C ASN A 269 0.18 -8.06 10.26
N GLU A 270 0.02 -7.24 11.29
CA GLU A 270 -0.99 -7.47 12.35
C GLU A 270 -2.41 -7.50 11.77
N ALA A 271 -2.75 -6.56 10.87
CA ALA A 271 -4.04 -6.56 10.20
C ALA A 271 -4.27 -7.85 9.41
N ARG A 272 -3.26 -8.36 8.70
CA ARG A 272 -3.37 -9.65 7.97
C ARG A 272 -3.58 -10.84 8.91
N ILE A 273 -2.88 -10.89 10.04
CA ILE A 273 -2.97 -12.00 11.00
C ILE A 273 -4.38 -12.15 11.56
N VAL A 274 -5.06 -11.02 11.83
CA VAL A 274 -6.41 -11.01 12.40
C VAL A 274 -7.52 -11.01 11.35
N TRP A 275 -7.18 -11.08 10.06
CA TRP A 275 -8.17 -11.06 8.99
C TRP A 275 -9.03 -12.33 9.06
N PRO A 276 -10.37 -12.23 9.09
CA PRO A 276 -11.23 -13.40 9.23
C PRO A 276 -11.13 -14.37 8.05
N ASN A 277 -11.33 -15.66 8.34
CA ASN A 277 -11.51 -16.72 7.33
C ASN A 277 -12.99 -17.00 7.04
N ASP A 278 -13.91 -16.42 7.79
CA ASP A 278 -15.35 -16.57 7.57
C ASP A 278 -15.85 -15.44 6.66
N GLU A 279 -16.68 -15.77 5.66
CA GLU A 279 -17.09 -14.82 4.62
C GLU A 279 -17.88 -13.63 5.20
N ASP A 280 -18.81 -13.88 6.12
CA ASP A 280 -19.66 -12.85 6.72
C ASP A 280 -18.84 -11.95 7.66
N LEU A 281 -17.94 -12.54 8.45
CA LEU A 281 -17.03 -11.79 9.30
C LEU A 281 -16.03 -10.95 8.48
N THR A 282 -15.56 -11.44 7.34
CA THR A 282 -14.58 -10.75 6.49
C THR A 282 -15.11 -9.40 6.01
N LYS A 283 -16.37 -9.35 5.57
CA LYS A 283 -17.00 -8.13 5.08
C LYS A 283 -17.21 -7.09 6.19
N SER A 284 -17.69 -7.53 7.35
CA SER A 284 -17.90 -6.64 8.51
C SER A 284 -16.58 -6.11 9.07
N HIS A 285 -15.56 -6.97 9.18
CA HIS A 285 -14.20 -6.62 9.57
C HIS A 285 -13.58 -5.60 8.60
N SER A 286 -13.66 -5.86 7.30
CA SER A 286 -13.19 -4.93 6.25
C SER A 286 -13.83 -3.55 6.37
N GLY A 287 -15.14 -3.51 6.65
CA GLY A 287 -15.87 -2.25 6.89
C GLY A 287 -15.39 -1.49 8.14
N ALA A 288 -14.99 -2.21 9.19
CA ALA A 288 -14.45 -1.61 10.42
C ALA A 288 -13.03 -1.05 10.20
N ILE A 289 -12.15 -1.81 9.54
CA ILE A 289 -10.79 -1.36 9.19
C ILE A 289 -10.85 -0.14 8.28
N LEU A 290 -11.72 -0.15 7.26
CA LEU A 290 -11.92 1.00 6.36
C LEU A 290 -12.31 2.27 7.15
N LYS A 291 -13.24 2.14 8.09
CA LYS A 291 -13.67 3.25 8.95
C LYS A 291 -12.53 3.76 9.82
N SER A 292 -11.72 2.87 10.41
CA SER A 292 -10.57 3.23 11.24
C SER A 292 -9.48 3.93 10.42
N LEU A 293 -9.18 3.43 9.21
CA LEU A 293 -8.26 4.07 8.27
C LEU A 293 -8.70 5.51 7.96
N ILE A 294 -9.93 5.69 7.48
CA ILE A 294 -10.43 7.02 7.07
C ILE A 294 -10.46 7.99 8.26
N SER A 295 -10.87 7.52 9.45
CA SER A 295 -11.05 8.38 10.62
C SER A 295 -9.73 8.67 11.34
N ASN A 296 -8.89 7.65 11.53
CA ASN A 296 -7.75 7.65 12.44
C ASN A 296 -6.41 7.42 11.76
N GLY A 297 -6.39 6.91 10.52
CA GLY A 297 -5.15 6.65 9.79
C GLY A 297 -4.37 5.48 10.38
N LYS A 298 -5.10 4.45 10.83
CA LYS A 298 -4.55 3.26 11.48
C LYS A 298 -5.20 2.00 10.92
N LEU A 299 -4.41 0.94 10.78
CA LEU A 299 -4.92 -0.41 10.48
C LEU A 299 -5.22 -1.23 11.74
N VAL A 300 -4.51 -0.92 12.82
CA VAL A 300 -4.63 -1.59 14.12
C VAL A 300 -4.68 -0.52 15.21
N ASP A 301 -5.42 -0.78 16.27
CA ASP A 301 -5.66 0.20 17.35
C ASP A 301 -4.39 0.50 18.18
#